data_AF-A0AAW0V213-F1
#
_entry.id   AF-A0AAW0V213-F1
#
_cell.length_a   1.000
_cell.length_b   1.000
_cell.length_c   1.000
_cell.angle_alpha   90.00
_cell.angle_beta   90.00
_cell.angle_gamma   90.00
#
_symmetry.space_group_name_H-M   'P 1'
#
loop_
_entity.id
_entity.type
_entity.pdbx_description
1 polymer ?
#
loop_
_entity_poly.entity_id
_entity_poly.type
_entity_poly.pdbx_seq_one_letter_code
_entity_poly.pdbx_strand_id
1 'polypeptide(L)'
;MDRVVPYPCITCQRKVRPKQQVLQCDGCEQWQHRTCHTGISQEEYRQAVLSKIDIQWTCTGCDEILPESDEEEFTIVVGGSKRGGDILVSRGYSYNKDGKVNKKDCALPAANIKAYVRQQGKERPFASGSTLAKEAVHRHLPADAPLSSMPKMSSIVRTTNRLRQARRSKQPK
;
A
#
# COMPACT_ATOMS: atom_id res chain seq x y z
N MET A 1 6.31 12.35 -29.02
CA MET A 1 5.86 11.10 -29.65
C MET A 1 5.50 10.14 -28.53
N ASP A 2 4.25 10.21 -28.07
CA ASP A 2 3.74 9.32 -27.05
C ASP A 2 3.86 7.88 -27.54
N ARG A 3 4.70 7.10 -26.87
CA ARG A 3 4.76 5.66 -27.08
C ARG A 3 3.41 5.12 -26.64
N VAL A 4 2.51 4.87 -27.59
CA VAL A 4 1.24 4.19 -27.35
C VAL A 4 1.59 2.84 -26.74
N VAL A 5 1.48 2.74 -25.42
CA VAL A 5 1.70 1.50 -24.69
C VAL A 5 0.68 0.50 -25.25
N PRO A 6 1.10 -0.63 -25.83
CA PRO A 6 0.15 -1.63 -26.27
C PRO A 6 -0.62 -2.12 -25.03
N TYR A 7 -1.94 -2.21 -25.14
CA TYR A 7 -2.80 -2.82 -24.13
C TYR A 7 -2.91 -4.33 -24.46
N PRO A 8 -2.07 -5.22 -23.90
CA PRO A 8 -2.21 -6.65 -24.12
C PRO A 8 -3.42 -7.20 -23.37
N CYS A 9 -4.06 -8.22 -23.93
CA CYS A 9 -5.05 -9.02 -23.22
C CYS A 9 -4.37 -9.86 -22.14
N ILE A 10 -4.85 -9.80 -20.90
CA ILE A 10 -4.27 -10.52 -19.75
C ILE A 10 -4.13 -12.03 -20.04
N THR A 11 -5.14 -12.63 -20.70
CA THR A 11 -5.17 -14.07 -20.94
C THR A 11 -4.39 -14.51 -22.17
N CYS A 12 -4.63 -13.88 -23.33
CA CYS A 12 -4.07 -14.36 -24.60
C CYS A 12 -2.84 -13.57 -25.05
N GLN A 13 -2.45 -12.52 -24.32
CA GLN A 13 -1.30 -11.64 -24.59
C GLN A 13 -1.35 -10.92 -25.95
N ARG A 14 -2.47 -11.00 -26.67
CA ARG A 14 -2.69 -10.30 -27.94
C ARG A 14 -3.11 -8.86 -27.68
N LYS A 15 -2.71 -7.95 -28.57
CA LYS A 15 -3.08 -6.52 -28.50
C LYS A 15 -4.60 -6.34 -28.55
N VAL A 16 -5.12 -5.63 -27.56
CA VAL A 16 -6.50 -5.14 -27.50
C VAL A 16 -6.66 -3.91 -28.39
N ARG A 17 -7.77 -3.85 -29.13
CA ARG A 17 -8.12 -2.72 -30.01
C ARG A 17 -9.45 -2.10 -29.56
N PRO A 18 -9.65 -0.78 -29.69
CA PRO A 18 -10.90 -0.11 -29.28
C PRO A 18 -12.18 -0.63 -29.93
N LYS A 19 -12.08 -1.22 -31.13
CA LYS A 19 -13.24 -1.81 -31.84
C LYS A 19 -13.60 -3.23 -31.38
N GLN A 20 -12.80 -3.83 -30.50
CA GLN A 20 -13.05 -5.17 -29.97
C GLN A 20 -13.87 -5.09 -28.69
N GLN A 21 -14.66 -6.14 -28.41
CA GLN A 21 -15.36 -6.29 -27.15
C GLN A 21 -14.36 -6.62 -26.06
N VAL A 22 -13.99 -5.62 -25.27
CA VAL A 22 -12.99 -5.72 -24.21
C VAL A 22 -13.51 -5.14 -22.91
N LEU A 23 -13.01 -5.69 -21.83
CA LEU A 23 -13.29 -5.30 -20.46
C LEU A 23 -11.99 -4.83 -19.81
N GLN A 24 -12.08 -3.82 -18.97
CA GLN A 24 -11.00 -3.39 -18.11
C GLN A 24 -11.24 -3.97 -16.71
N CYS A 25 -10.20 -4.53 -16.10
CA CYS A 25 -10.29 -5.06 -14.75
C CYS A 25 -10.28 -3.90 -13.73
N ASP A 26 -11.23 -3.90 -12.79
CA ASP A 26 -11.31 -2.89 -11.73
C ASP A 26 -10.15 -2.97 -10.72
N GLY A 27 -9.50 -4.14 -10.58
CA GLY A 27 -8.42 -4.35 -9.61
C GLY A 27 -7.02 -3.99 -10.12
N CYS A 28 -6.69 -4.33 -11.38
CA CYS A 28 -5.35 -4.13 -11.93
C CYS A 28 -5.30 -3.24 -13.17
N GLU A 29 -6.44 -2.66 -13.57
CA GLU A 29 -6.60 -1.74 -14.71
C GLU A 29 -6.15 -2.31 -16.09
N GLN A 30 -5.87 -3.61 -16.16
CA GLN A 30 -5.48 -4.30 -17.40
C GLN A 30 -6.72 -4.68 -18.23
N TRP A 31 -6.50 -4.87 -19.53
CA TRP A 31 -7.55 -5.14 -20.50
C TRP A 31 -7.65 -6.63 -20.83
N GLN A 32 -8.86 -7.13 -21.06
CA GLN A 32 -9.10 -8.52 -21.47
C GLN A 32 -10.19 -8.57 -22.54
N HIS A 33 -10.04 -9.44 -23.53
CA HIS A 33 -11.11 -9.69 -24.49
C HIS A 33 -12.27 -10.40 -23.77
N ARG A 34 -13.51 -10.01 -24.07
CA ARG A 34 -14.71 -10.69 -23.52
C ARG A 34 -14.71 -12.20 -23.78
N THR A 35 -14.17 -12.62 -24.93
CA THR A 35 -14.10 -14.03 -25.31
C THR A 35 -12.99 -14.80 -24.61
N CYS A 36 -12.08 -14.13 -23.89
CA CYS A 36 -10.98 -14.76 -23.19
C CYS A 36 -11.36 -15.05 -21.75
N HIS A 37 -12.24 -16.02 -21.49
CA HIS A 37 -12.53 -16.51 -20.12
C HIS A 37 -13.01 -15.44 -19.12
N THR A 38 -13.72 -14.39 -19.55
CA THR A 38 -14.26 -13.38 -18.63
C THR A 38 -15.60 -13.79 -18.02
N GLY A 39 -16.27 -14.82 -18.56
CA GLY A 39 -17.61 -15.24 -18.15
C GLY A 39 -18.76 -14.34 -18.66
N ILE A 40 -18.45 -13.11 -19.08
CA ILE A 40 -19.42 -12.13 -19.56
C ILE A 40 -20.00 -12.53 -20.93
N SER A 41 -21.32 -12.59 -21.00
CA SER A 41 -22.03 -12.93 -22.24
C SER A 41 -21.99 -11.76 -23.23
N GLN A 42 -22.19 -12.04 -24.53
CA GLN A 42 -22.25 -10.97 -25.53
C GLN A 42 -23.45 -10.05 -25.32
N GLU A 43 -24.59 -10.59 -24.86
CA GLU A 43 -25.80 -9.81 -24.63
C GLU A 43 -25.61 -8.85 -23.45
N GLU A 44 -25.06 -9.33 -22.35
CA GLU A 44 -24.70 -8.53 -21.17
C GLU A 44 -23.74 -7.39 -21.55
N TYR A 45 -22.69 -7.70 -22.32
CA TYR A 45 -21.77 -6.68 -22.83
C TYR A 45 -22.50 -5.61 -23.67
N ARG A 46 -23.40 -6.05 -24.56
CA ARG A 46 -24.15 -5.13 -25.42
C ARG A 46 -25.11 -4.27 -24.60
N GLN A 47 -25.79 -4.85 -23.61
CA GLN A 47 -26.72 -4.13 -22.73
C GLN A 47 -25.99 -3.06 -21.92
N ALA A 48 -24.83 -3.37 -21.36
CA ALA A 48 -24.01 -2.41 -20.63
C ALA A 48 -23.59 -1.22 -21.52
N VAL A 49 -23.09 -1.50 -22.73
CA VAL A 49 -22.69 -0.46 -23.69
C VAL A 49 -23.88 0.39 -24.14
N LEU A 50 -25.05 -0.21 -24.38
CA LEU A 50 -26.27 0.49 -24.78
C LEU A 50 -26.81 1.37 -23.64
N SER A 51 -26.88 0.83 -22.43
CA SER A 51 -27.37 1.52 -21.24
C SER A 51 -26.36 2.52 -20.68
N LYS A 52 -25.11 2.52 -21.18
CA LYS A 52 -23.97 3.29 -20.64
C LYS A 52 -23.74 3.01 -19.16
N ILE A 53 -23.93 1.74 -18.77
CA ILE A 53 -23.67 1.25 -17.42
C ILE A 53 -22.35 0.49 -17.50
N ASP A 54 -21.42 0.78 -16.61
CA ASP A 54 -20.15 0.05 -16.53
C ASP A 54 -20.38 -1.37 -16.00
N ILE A 55 -19.68 -2.33 -16.59
CA ILE A 55 -19.68 -3.72 -16.11
C ILE A 55 -18.62 -3.79 -15.02
N GLN A 56 -19.07 -3.95 -13.77
CA GLN A 56 -18.17 -4.25 -12.66
C GLN A 56 -17.57 -5.64 -12.90
N TRP A 57 -16.26 -5.69 -13.14
CA TRP A 57 -15.58 -6.94 -13.49
C TRP A 57 -14.12 -6.92 -13.06
N THR A 58 -13.72 -8.01 -12.41
CA THR A 58 -12.35 -8.30 -11.98
C THR A 58 -11.81 -9.50 -12.75
N CYS A 59 -10.54 -9.45 -13.14
CA CYS A 59 -9.87 -10.61 -13.72
C CYS A 59 -9.61 -11.66 -12.63
N THR A 60 -9.42 -12.93 -13.03
CA THR A 60 -9.17 -14.04 -12.11
C THR A 60 -8.02 -13.78 -11.13
N GLY A 61 -6.95 -13.11 -11.58
CA GLY A 61 -5.82 -12.76 -10.72
C GLY A 61 -6.12 -11.66 -9.69
N CYS A 62 -7.17 -10.86 -9.88
CA CYS A 62 -7.64 -9.88 -8.89
C CYS A 62 -8.76 -10.44 -8.00
N ASP A 63 -9.53 -11.39 -8.53
CA ASP A 63 -10.61 -12.05 -7.78
C ASP A 63 -10.08 -12.85 -6.59
N GLU A 64 -8.90 -13.47 -6.73
CA GLU A 64 -8.17 -14.12 -5.63
C GLU A 64 -7.58 -13.13 -4.60
N ILE A 65 -7.70 -11.81 -4.82
CA ILE A 65 -7.19 -10.75 -3.94
C ILE A 65 -8.34 -9.92 -3.37
N LEU A 66 -9.52 -10.51 -3.15
CA LEU A 66 -10.41 -9.94 -2.14
C LEU A 66 -9.82 -10.31 -0.78
N PRO A 67 -9.18 -9.39 -0.04
CA PRO A 67 -8.98 -9.64 1.38
C PRO A 67 -10.37 -9.89 1.95
N GLU A 68 -10.53 -11.08 2.55
CA GLU A 68 -11.60 -11.36 3.49
C GLU A 68 -11.77 -10.11 4.35
N SER A 69 -12.96 -9.50 4.29
CA SER A 69 -13.29 -8.18 4.85
C SER A 69 -12.44 -7.82 6.07
N ASP A 70 -11.86 -6.61 6.07
CA ASP A 70 -11.10 -6.00 7.17
C ASP A 70 -11.98 -5.77 8.43
N GLU A 71 -12.67 -6.78 8.91
CA GLU A 71 -13.24 -6.82 10.25
C GLU A 71 -12.05 -6.95 11.20
N GLU A 72 -11.44 -5.82 11.56
CA GLU A 72 -10.46 -5.78 12.63
C GLU A 72 -11.15 -6.26 13.92
N GLU A 73 -10.86 -7.50 14.32
CA GLU A 73 -11.36 -8.04 15.58
C GLU A 73 -10.66 -7.31 16.73
N PHE A 74 -11.45 -6.60 17.54
CA PHE A 74 -10.96 -5.92 18.74
C PHE A 74 -11.38 -6.71 19.98
N THR A 75 -10.39 -7.07 20.79
CA THR A 75 -10.62 -7.62 22.13
C THR A 75 -10.59 -6.50 23.18
N ILE A 76 -11.53 -6.51 24.12
CA ILE A 76 -11.53 -5.59 25.26
C ILE A 76 -10.71 -6.21 26.39
N VAL A 77 -9.63 -5.55 26.81
CA VAL A 77 -8.86 -5.92 27.99
C VAL A 77 -9.31 -5.06 29.15
N VAL A 78 -10.12 -5.65 30.04
CA VAL A 78 -10.66 -4.99 31.22
C VAL A 78 -9.54 -4.54 32.15
N GLY A 79 -9.53 -3.27 32.55
CA GLY A 79 -8.50 -2.70 33.41
C GLY A 79 -7.09 -2.65 32.81
N GLY A 80 -6.92 -2.87 31.50
CA GLY A 80 -5.61 -2.95 30.86
C GLY A 80 -4.83 -1.63 30.77
N SER A 81 -5.44 -0.49 31.09
CA SER A 81 -4.74 0.79 31.17
C SER A 81 -4.06 0.99 32.53
N LYS A 82 -3.01 1.82 32.55
CA LYS A 82 -2.31 2.22 33.80
C LYS A 82 -3.21 2.89 34.85
N ARG A 83 -4.40 3.37 34.45
CA ARG A 83 -5.38 4.03 35.33
C ARG A 83 -6.59 3.14 35.62
N GLY A 84 -6.53 1.84 35.29
CA GLY A 84 -7.59 0.87 35.57
C GLY A 84 -8.80 0.92 34.63
N GLY A 85 -8.76 1.73 33.57
CA GLY A 85 -9.73 1.67 32.48
C GLY A 85 -9.39 0.63 31.41
N ASP A 86 -10.38 0.24 30.63
CA ASP A 86 -10.27 -0.78 29.58
C ASP A 86 -9.48 -0.28 28.37
N ILE A 87 -8.87 -1.23 27.64
CA ILE A 87 -8.18 -0.97 26.37
C ILE A 87 -8.67 -1.94 25.31
N LEU A 88 -8.64 -1.50 24.05
CA LEU A 88 -8.90 -2.38 22.91
C LEU A 88 -7.57 -2.96 22.43
N VAL A 89 -7.54 -4.23 22.06
CA VAL A 89 -6.35 -4.88 21.48
C VAL A 89 -6.74 -5.58 20.19
N SER A 90 -6.00 -5.30 19.11
CA SER A 90 -6.13 -5.98 17.82
C SER A 90 -4.75 -6.12 17.18
N ARG A 91 -4.48 -7.27 16.56
CA ARG A 91 -3.22 -7.56 15.82
C ARG A 91 -1.94 -7.21 16.61
N GLY A 92 -1.95 -7.42 17.93
CA GLY A 92 -0.81 -7.10 18.81
C GLY A 92 -0.62 -5.61 19.14
N TYR A 93 -1.49 -4.72 18.67
CA TYR A 93 -1.52 -3.30 19.02
C TYR A 93 -2.60 -3.05 20.07
N SER A 94 -2.28 -2.20 21.07
CA SER A 94 -3.28 -1.69 22.00
C SER A 94 -3.76 -0.32 21.57
N TYR A 95 -5.05 -0.05 21.75
CA TYR A 95 -5.72 1.17 21.35
C TYR A 95 -6.41 1.81 22.56
N ASN A 96 -6.48 3.14 22.56
CA ASN A 96 -7.28 3.86 23.53
C ASN A 96 -8.76 3.86 23.13
N LYS A 97 -9.62 4.39 24.01
CA LYS A 97 -11.06 4.57 23.75
C LYS A 97 -11.42 5.40 22.50
N ASP A 98 -10.47 6.17 21.97
CA ASP A 98 -10.65 6.97 20.75
C ASP A 98 -10.13 6.23 19.50
N GLY A 99 -9.83 4.92 19.60
CA GLY A 99 -9.28 4.11 18.51
C GLY A 99 -7.84 4.45 18.13
N LYS A 100 -7.10 5.18 18.96
CA LYS A 100 -5.70 5.54 18.70
C LYS A 100 -4.76 4.52 19.32
N VAL A 101 -3.80 4.04 18.53
CA VAL A 101 -2.77 3.11 18.99
C VAL A 101 -1.94 3.74 20.10
N ASN A 102 -1.66 2.92 21.11
CA ASN A 102 -0.91 3.32 22.27
C ASN A 102 0.54 3.60 21.90
N LYS A 103 1.09 4.67 22.45
CA LYS A 103 2.44 5.17 22.13
C LYS A 103 3.54 4.12 22.34
N LYS A 104 3.35 3.19 23.28
CA LYS A 104 4.29 2.09 23.55
C LYS A 104 4.44 1.15 22.35
N ASP A 105 3.35 0.85 21.65
CA ASP A 105 3.34 -0.12 20.55
C ASP A 105 3.90 0.53 19.28
N CYS A 106 3.70 1.85 19.09
CA CYS A 106 4.34 2.60 18.01
C CYS A 106 5.83 2.91 18.25
N ALA A 107 6.32 2.79 19.49
CA ALA A 107 7.66 3.24 19.85
C ALA A 107 8.75 2.36 19.27
N LEU A 108 8.54 1.03 19.24
CA LEU A 108 9.50 0.04 18.73
C LEU A 108 9.73 0.20 17.21
N PRO A 109 8.69 0.17 16.35
CA PRO A 109 8.86 0.40 14.92
C PRO A 109 9.49 1.78 14.64
N ALA A 110 9.06 2.83 15.34
CA ALA A 110 9.62 4.16 15.16
C ALA A 110 11.10 4.26 15.57
N ALA A 111 11.53 3.54 16.61
CA ALA A 111 12.94 3.47 17.02
C ALA A 111 13.78 2.75 15.96
N ASN A 112 13.32 1.61 15.46
CA ASN A 112 13.99 0.82 14.43
C ASN A 112 14.14 1.61 13.12
N ILE A 113 13.05 2.26 12.66
CA ILE A 113 13.07 3.13 11.48
C ILE A 113 14.09 4.26 11.65
N LYS A 114 14.15 4.90 12.82
CA LYS A 114 15.13 5.96 13.10
C LYS A 114 16.57 5.44 13.13
N ALA A 115 16.80 4.27 13.73
CA ALA A 115 18.11 3.65 13.79
C ALA A 115 18.61 3.32 12.37
N TYR A 116 17.74 2.71 11.55
CA TYR A 116 18.03 2.39 10.16
C TYR A 116 18.37 3.64 9.34
N VAL A 117 17.54 4.68 9.41
CA VAL A 117 17.77 5.95 8.72
C VAL A 117 19.10 6.59 9.15
N ARG A 118 19.45 6.49 10.43
CA ARG A 118 20.72 6.99 10.95
C ARG A 118 21.91 6.22 10.41
N GLN A 119 21.80 4.91 10.29
CA GLN A 119 22.85 4.06 9.72
C GLN A 119 23.00 4.31 8.22
N GLN A 120 21.91 4.17 7.46
CA GLN A 120 21.94 4.30 6.00
C GLN A 120 22.24 5.72 5.53
N GLY A 121 21.81 6.74 6.27
CA GLY A 121 22.18 8.12 5.98
C GLY A 121 23.68 8.39 6.10
N LYS A 122 24.42 7.57 6.86
CA LYS A 122 25.89 7.61 6.95
C LYS A 122 26.55 6.82 5.82
N GLU A 123 26.06 5.60 5.55
CA GLU A 123 26.64 4.68 4.56
C GLU A 123 26.37 5.11 3.12
N ARG A 124 25.20 5.71 2.85
CA ARG A 124 24.72 6.04 1.49
C ARG A 124 24.36 7.53 1.36
N PRO A 125 25.33 8.47 1.52
CA PRO A 125 25.04 9.91 1.53
C PRO A 125 24.46 10.44 0.21
N PHE A 126 24.66 9.74 -0.92
CA PHE A 126 24.15 10.12 -2.23
C PHE A 126 22.76 9.56 -2.56
N ALA A 127 22.31 8.49 -1.90
CA ALA A 127 20.98 7.90 -2.12
C ALA A 127 19.84 8.81 -1.66
N SER A 128 18.77 9.00 -2.45
CA SER A 128 17.68 9.93 -2.09
C SER A 128 17.09 9.66 -0.70
N GLY A 129 16.80 10.73 0.04
CA GLY A 129 16.26 10.65 1.40
C GLY A 129 14.85 10.09 1.42
N SER A 130 14.09 10.30 0.34
CA SER A 130 12.79 9.66 0.15
C SER A 130 12.91 8.16 -0.07
N THR A 131 13.90 7.70 -0.85
CA THR A 131 14.17 6.28 -1.06
C THR A 131 14.56 5.58 0.23
N LEU A 132 15.51 6.15 0.98
CA LEU A 132 15.93 5.58 2.27
C LEU A 132 14.81 5.58 3.31
N ALA A 133 13.95 6.60 3.33
CA ALA A 133 12.80 6.65 4.22
C ALA A 133 11.76 5.57 3.88
N LYS A 134 11.47 5.36 2.58
CA LYS A 134 10.56 4.30 2.12
C LYS A 134 11.09 2.92 2.49
N GLU A 135 12.38 2.69 2.24
CA GLU A 135 13.04 1.44 2.58
C GLU A 135 13.01 1.18 4.10
N ALA A 136 13.24 2.21 4.91
CA ALA A 136 13.18 2.12 6.36
C ALA A 136 11.79 1.68 6.86
N VAL A 137 10.73 2.29 6.32
CA VAL A 137 9.35 1.96 6.69
C VAL A 137 9.01 0.55 6.24
N HIS A 138 9.28 0.19 4.98
CA HIS A 138 8.98 -1.14 4.47
C HIS A 138 9.69 -2.26 5.25
N ARG A 139 10.90 -2.02 5.75
CA ARG A 139 11.68 -3.04 6.47
C ARG A 139 11.31 -3.18 7.94
N HIS A 140 10.88 -2.10 8.57
CA HIS A 140 10.76 -2.06 10.04
C HIS A 140 9.35 -1.74 10.54
N LEU A 141 8.40 -1.48 9.64
CA LEU A 141 7.00 -1.43 9.96
C LEU A 141 6.33 -2.74 9.50
N PRO A 142 5.63 -3.46 10.39
CA PRO A 142 4.83 -4.62 10.00
C PRO A 142 3.79 -4.26 8.92
N ALA A 143 3.53 -5.17 7.99
CA ALA A 143 2.58 -4.94 6.90
C ALA A 143 1.13 -4.76 7.41
N ASP A 144 0.83 -5.40 8.54
CA ASP A 144 -0.42 -5.34 9.29
C ASP A 144 -0.46 -4.21 10.33
N ALA A 145 0.54 -3.33 10.32
CA ALA A 145 0.59 -2.22 11.26
C ALA A 145 -0.54 -1.20 10.97
N PRO A 146 -1.31 -0.78 11.99
CA PRO A 146 -2.36 0.21 11.81
C PRO A 146 -1.77 1.55 11.34
N LEU A 147 -2.49 2.27 10.48
CA LEU A 147 -2.03 3.55 9.90
C LEU A 147 -1.61 4.57 10.97
N SER A 148 -2.23 4.55 12.14
CA SER A 148 -1.90 5.45 13.26
C SER A 148 -0.53 5.16 13.90
N SER A 149 0.03 3.97 13.69
CA SER A 149 1.39 3.60 14.09
C SER A 149 2.45 4.08 13.10
N MET A 150 2.05 4.51 11.89
CA MET A 150 2.98 4.99 10.87
C MET A 150 3.63 6.31 11.29
N PRO A 151 4.97 6.36 11.38
CA PRO A 151 5.67 7.64 11.48
C PRO A 151 5.43 8.47 10.21
N LYS A 152 5.19 9.78 10.39
CA LYS A 152 5.00 10.71 9.26
C LYS A 152 6.22 10.68 8.33
N MET A 153 6.01 10.29 7.08
CA MET A 153 7.07 10.19 6.06
C MET A 153 7.87 11.48 5.90
N SER A 154 7.22 12.64 5.93
CA SER A 154 7.89 13.95 5.85
C SER A 154 8.86 14.21 7.00
N SER A 155 8.63 13.63 8.18
CA SER A 155 9.52 13.72 9.33
C SER A 155 10.76 12.85 9.14
N ILE A 156 10.56 11.62 8.65
CA ILE A 156 11.64 10.67 8.36
C ILE A 156 12.55 11.25 7.27
N VAL A 157 12.00 11.69 6.14
CA VAL A 157 12.76 12.27 5.03
C VAL A 157 13.58 13.49 5.46
N ARG A 158 13.00 14.39 6.25
CA ARG A 158 13.73 15.55 6.80
C ARG A 158 14.93 15.11 7.66
N THR A 159 14.72 14.10 8.50
CA THR A 159 15.79 13.53 9.34
C THR A 159 16.89 12.90 8.49
N THR A 160 16.52 12.10 7.48
CA THR A 160 17.46 11.48 6.54
C THR A 160 18.28 12.53 5.79
N ASN A 161 17.62 13.55 5.23
CA ASN A 161 18.28 14.61 4.45
C ASN A 161 19.27 15.40 5.32
N ARG A 162 18.90 15.74 6.55
CA ARG A 162 19.80 16.41 7.50
C ARG A 162 21.08 15.61 7.74
N LEU A 163 20.95 14.31 7.99
CA LEU A 163 22.10 13.43 8.25
C LEU A 163 23.01 13.28 7.04
N ARG A 164 22.42 13.13 5.86
CA ARG A 164 23.16 13.03 4.59
C ARG A 164 23.91 14.32 4.28
N GLN A 165 23.26 15.48 4.40
CA GLN A 165 23.86 16.78 4.11
C GLN A 165 25.02 17.10 5.06
N ALA A 166 24.90 16.76 6.34
CA ALA A 166 25.97 16.95 7.32
C ALA A 166 27.26 16.14 7.03
N ARG A 167 27.18 15.10 6.18
CA ARG A 167 28.32 14.27 5.76
C ARG A 167 28.91 14.72 4.42
N ARG A 168 28.13 15.37 3.56
CA ARG A 168 28.61 15.90 2.26
C ARG A 168 29.70 16.96 2.41
N SER A 169 29.61 17.79 3.45
CA SER A 169 30.59 18.86 3.71
C SER A 169 31.92 18.38 4.30
N LYS A 170 32.07 17.08 4.60
CA LYS A 170 33.23 16.52 5.29
C LYS A 170 34.13 15.62 4.43
N GLN A 171 33.88 15.49 3.12
CA GLN A 171 34.80 14.76 2.24
C GLN A 171 35.76 15.75 1.56
N PRO A 172 37.08 15.46 1.54
CA PRO A 172 38.05 16.33 0.87
C PRO A 172 37.76 16.40 -0.62
N LYS A 173 38.00 17.59 -1.20
CA LYS A 173 37.95 17.83 -2.65
C LYS A 173 38.99 16.99 -3.38
#